data_AF-A0A9D9ZIK6-F1
#
_entry.id   AF-A0A9D9ZIK6-F1
#
_cell.length_a   1.000
_cell.length_b   1.000
_cell.length_c   1.000
_cell.angle_alpha   90.00
_cell.angle_beta   90.00
_cell.angle_gamma   90.00
#
_symmetry.space_group_name_H-M   'P 1'
#
loop_
_entity.id
_entity.type
_entity.pdbx_description
1 polymer ?
#
loop_
_entity_poly.entity_id
_entity_poly.type
_entity_poly.pdbx_seq_one_letter_code
_entity_poly.pdbx_strand_id
1 'polypeptide(L)'
;MTEKIGKFKKNLLTQQEMKNKIKKFQKNGKKVVFTNGVFDILHVGHLTYLEEARELGDILVVGVNSDDSVKVNKGDKRPINNEKN
;
A
#
# COMPACT_ATOMS: atom_id res chain seq x y z
N MET A 1 -16.03 -16.31 4.31
CA MET A 1 -15.39 -15.05 4.76
C MET A 1 -13.92 -15.25 5.17
N THR A 2 -13.58 -16.40 5.75
CA THR A 2 -12.23 -16.84 6.13
C THR A 2 -11.22 -16.96 4.98
N GLU A 3 -11.62 -17.37 3.77
CA GLU A 3 -10.69 -17.49 2.62
C GLU A 3 -10.14 -16.14 2.12
N LYS A 4 -10.90 -15.04 2.24
CA LYS A 4 -10.47 -13.71 1.77
C LYS A 4 -9.34 -13.13 2.64
N ILE A 5 -9.36 -13.37 3.94
CA ILE A 5 -8.35 -12.87 4.89
C ILE A 5 -6.99 -13.52 4.63
N GLY A 6 -6.97 -14.83 4.34
CA GLY A 6 -5.74 -15.56 4.00
C GLY A 6 -5.09 -15.12 2.66
N LYS A 7 -5.87 -14.49 1.77
CA LYS A 7 -5.38 -13.98 0.48
C LYS A 7 -4.64 -12.64 0.61
N PHE A 8 -4.95 -11.85 1.64
CA PHE A 8 -4.43 -10.49 1.81
C PHE A 8 -2.95 -10.45 2.22
N LYS A 9 -2.52 -11.34 3.13
CA LYS A 9 -1.10 -11.43 3.55
C LYS A 9 -0.14 -11.71 2.39
N LYS A 10 -0.60 -12.33 1.29
CA LYS A 10 0.23 -12.58 0.10
C LYS A 10 0.67 -11.29 -0.62
N ASN A 11 -0.01 -10.17 -0.36
CA ASN A 11 0.28 -8.88 -0.97
C ASN A 11 1.13 -7.97 -0.07
N LEU A 12 1.38 -8.36 1.18
CA LEU A 12 2.33 -7.68 2.07
C LEU A 12 3.74 -8.15 1.74
N LEU A 13 4.56 -7.23 1.27
CA LEU A 13 5.89 -7.52 0.75
C LEU A 13 6.85 -6.48 1.28
N THR A 14 8.07 -6.92 1.60
CA THR A 14 9.15 -6.01 1.93
C THR A 14 9.51 -5.14 0.72
N GLN A 15 10.19 -4.02 0.96
CA GLN A 15 10.67 -3.15 -0.10
C GLN A 15 11.55 -3.92 -1.11
N GLN A 16 12.37 -4.85 -0.63
CA GLN A 16 13.26 -5.63 -1.49
C GLN A 16 12.50 -6.64 -2.37
N GLU A 17 11.53 -7.36 -1.80
CA GLU A 17 10.67 -8.27 -2.57
C GLU A 17 9.85 -7.51 -3.62
N MET A 18 9.32 -6.34 -3.25
CA MET A 18 8.56 -5.51 -4.17
C MET A 18 9.44 -4.97 -5.31
N LYS A 19 10.65 -4.49 -5.03
CA LYS A 19 11.63 -4.10 -6.07
C LYS A 19 11.86 -5.22 -7.08
N ASN A 20 11.98 -6.46 -6.62
CA ASN A 20 12.15 -7.63 -7.50
C ASN A 20 10.90 -7.91 -8.34
N LYS A 21 9.69 -7.77 -7.77
CA LYS A 21 8.43 -7.92 -8.51
C LYS A 21 8.20 -6.83 -9.54
N ILE A 22 8.45 -5.57 -9.21
CA ILE A 22 8.34 -4.44 -10.13
C ILE A 22 9.22 -4.68 -11.36
N LYS A 23 10.47 -5.10 -11.17
CA LYS A 23 11.36 -5.49 -12.28
C LYS A 23 10.76 -6.59 -13.16
N LYS A 24 10.13 -7.62 -12.57
CA LYS A 24 9.44 -8.67 -13.34
C LYS A 24 8.23 -8.14 -14.11
N PHE A 25 7.41 -7.30 -13.48
CA PHE A 25 6.25 -6.70 -14.13
C PHE A 25 6.65 -5.82 -15.31
N GLN A 26 7.63 -4.95 -15.13
CA GLN A 26 8.16 -4.09 -16.19
C GLN A 26 8.76 -4.90 -17.35
N LYS A 27 9.51 -5.98 -17.06
CA LYS A 27 10.00 -6.92 -18.08
C LYS A 27 8.88 -7.58 -18.89
N ASN A 28 7.71 -7.77 -18.27
CA ASN A 28 6.53 -8.32 -18.92
C ASN A 28 5.65 -7.23 -19.58
N GLY A 29 6.15 -6.01 -19.75
CA GLY A 29 5.43 -4.90 -20.37
C GLY A 29 4.30 -4.32 -19.54
N LYS A 30 4.23 -4.60 -18.23
CA LYS A 30 3.16 -4.12 -17.35
C LYS A 30 3.44 -2.71 -16.84
N LYS A 31 2.42 -1.86 -16.87
CA LYS A 31 2.46 -0.52 -16.29
C LYS A 31 2.24 -0.60 -14.77
N VAL A 32 3.25 -0.20 -14.01
CA VAL A 32 3.21 -0.19 -12.55
C VAL A 32 2.89 1.22 -12.07
N VAL A 33 1.82 1.37 -11.31
CA VAL A 33 1.43 2.60 -10.61
C VAL A 33 1.87 2.49 -9.15
N PHE A 34 2.42 3.57 -8.62
CA PHE A 34 2.86 3.63 -7.23
C PHE A 34 2.15 4.77 -6.51
N THR A 35 1.76 4.51 -5.28
CA THR A 35 1.31 5.54 -4.35
C THR A 35 1.74 5.20 -2.92
N ASN A 36 1.70 6.17 -2.02
CA ASN A 36 1.93 5.95 -0.60
C ASN A 36 0.91 6.69 0.25
N GLY A 37 0.76 6.25 1.49
CA GLY A 37 -0.08 6.93 2.47
C GLY A 37 -0.01 6.27 3.85
N VAL A 38 -0.51 7.01 4.84
CA VAL A 38 -0.58 6.53 6.22
C VAL A 38 -1.71 5.51 6.39
N PHE A 39 -2.87 5.75 5.75
CA PHE A 39 -4.06 4.91 5.81
C PHE A 39 -4.52 4.51 7.24
N ASP A 40 -4.23 5.36 8.24
CA ASP A 40 -4.54 5.16 9.67
C ASP A 40 -6.01 4.82 9.92
N ILE A 41 -6.92 5.67 9.42
CA ILE A 41 -8.36 5.44 9.45
C ILE A 41 -8.86 5.51 8.00
N LEU A 42 -9.35 4.37 7.51
CA LEU A 42 -9.91 4.29 6.17
C LEU A 42 -11.26 5.00 6.10
N HIS A 43 -11.46 5.73 5.01
CA HIS A 43 -12.73 6.39 4.68
C HIS A 43 -12.92 6.33 3.16
N VAL A 44 -14.12 6.70 2.69
CA VAL A 44 -14.49 6.64 1.27
C VAL A 44 -13.46 7.30 0.35
N GLY A 45 -12.93 8.46 0.73
CA GLY A 45 -11.89 9.13 -0.05
C GLY A 45 -10.63 8.29 -0.32
N HIS A 46 -10.19 7.44 0.61
CA HIS A 46 -9.06 6.53 0.36
C HIS A 46 -9.42 5.41 -0.62
N LEU A 47 -10.66 4.90 -0.56
CA LEU A 47 -11.12 3.88 -1.49
C LEU A 47 -11.21 4.45 -2.91
N THR A 48 -11.91 5.57 -3.08
CA THR A 48 -12.02 6.27 -4.37
C THR A 48 -10.63 6.59 -4.94
N TYR A 49 -9.74 7.13 -4.12
CA TYR A 49 -8.36 7.41 -4.52
C TYR A 49 -7.59 6.17 -4.99
N LEU A 50 -7.67 5.06 -4.25
CA LEU A 50 -6.97 3.82 -4.60
C LEU A 50 -7.59 3.13 -5.81
N GLU A 51 -8.90 3.27 -6.02
CA GLU A 51 -9.60 2.78 -7.22
C GLU A 51 -9.14 3.56 -8.45
N GLU A 52 -9.17 4.90 -8.41
CA GLU A 52 -8.66 5.75 -9.48
C GLU A 52 -7.18 5.45 -9.78
N ALA A 53 -6.34 5.32 -8.75
CA ALA A 53 -4.93 4.97 -8.94
C ALA A 53 -4.74 3.60 -9.60
N ARG A 54 -5.64 2.63 -9.33
CA ARG A 54 -5.56 1.30 -9.95
C ARG A 54 -5.95 1.31 -11.42
N GLU A 55 -6.82 2.23 -11.85
CA GLU A 55 -7.22 2.36 -13.25
C GLU A 55 -6.08 2.90 -14.14
N LEU A 56 -5.09 3.57 -13.55
CA LEU A 56 -3.97 4.16 -14.29
C LEU A 56 -2.92 3.16 -14.78
N GLY A 57 -3.02 1.87 -14.46
CA GLY A 57 -2.09 0.84 -14.92
C GLY A 57 -2.50 -0.59 -14.61
N ASP A 58 -1.60 -1.54 -14.84
CA ASP A 58 -1.87 -2.96 -14.63
C ASP A 58 -1.69 -3.39 -13.17
N ILE A 59 -0.75 -2.75 -12.46
CA ILE A 59 -0.34 -3.12 -11.11
C ILE A 59 -0.29 -1.86 -10.25
N LEU A 60 -1.07 -1.84 -9.16
CA LEU A 60 -0.98 -0.81 -8.13
C LEU A 60 -0.09 -1.30 -6.97
N VAL A 61 0.93 -0.52 -6.64
CA VAL A 61 1.79 -0.71 -5.47
C VAL A 61 1.49 0.42 -4.48
N VAL A 62 1.12 0.04 -3.25
CA VAL A 62 0.81 0.99 -2.17
C VAL A 62 1.89 0.87 -1.09
N GLY A 63 2.63 1.96 -0.85
CA GLY A 63 3.52 2.09 0.30
C GLY A 63 2.75 2.54 1.53
N VAL A 64 2.91 1.83 2.64
CA VAL A 64 2.38 2.25 3.95
C VAL A 64 3.51 2.93 4.72
N ASN A 65 3.25 4.14 5.21
CA ASN A 65 4.22 4.88 6.02
C ASN A 65 4.43 4.20 7.38
N SER A 66 5.66 4.24 7.89
CA SER A 66 5.96 3.71 9.22
C SER A 66 5.43 4.60 10.33
N ASP A 67 5.18 4.02 11.50
CA ASP A 67 4.72 4.76 12.68
C ASP A 67 5.62 5.96 12.99
N ASP A 68 6.94 5.78 12.89
CA ASP A 68 7.92 6.84 13.12
C ASP A 68 7.81 7.97 12.09
N SER A 69 7.63 7.63 10.80
CA SER A 69 7.41 8.62 9.75
C SER A 69 6.12 9.41 9.95
N VAL A 70 5.09 8.76 10.50
CA VAL A 70 3.79 9.39 10.77
C VAL A 70 3.89 10.36 11.95
N LYS A 71 4.58 9.98 13.03
CA LYS A 71 4.80 10.86 14.19
C LYS A 71 5.51 12.15 13.82
N VAL A 72 6.54 12.07 12.97
CA VAL A 72 7.26 13.26 12.47
C VAL A 72 6.32 14.24 11.75
N ASN A 73 5.34 13.73 11.00
CA ASN A 73 4.45 14.55 10.18
C ASN A 73 3.16 14.99 10.90
N LYS A 74 2.63 14.15 11.81
CA LYS A 74 1.31 14.33 12.45
C LYS A 74 1.35 14.48 13.97
N GLY A 75 2.55 14.43 14.56
CA GLY A 75 2.79 14.51 16.00
C GLY A 75 2.67 13.16 16.71
N ASP A 76 3.14 13.12 17.96
CA ASP A 76 3.35 11.88 18.74
C ASP A 76 2.07 11.10 19.06
N LYS A 77 0.90 11.73 18.92
CA LYS A 77 -0.41 11.09 19.14
C LYS A 77 -0.92 10.30 17.94
N ARG A 78 -0.13 10.19 16.87
CA ARG A 78 -0.46 9.45 15.63
C ARG A 78 0.66 8.49 15.27
N PRO A 79 0.36 7.36 14.60
CA PRO A 79 -0.98 6.93 14.13
C PRO A 79 -1.83 6.33 15.27
N ILE A 80 -3.14 6.19 15.05
CA ILE A 80 -4.05 5.50 15.98
C ILE A 80 -3.88 3.98 15.84
N ASN A 81 -3.75 3.50 14.60
CA ASN A 81 -3.41 2.12 14.27
C ASN A 81 -1.93 2.01 13.89
N ASN A 82 -1.22 1.02 14.45
CA ASN A 82 0.17 0.78 14.09
C ASN A 82 0.30 0.26 12.63
N GLU A 83 1.47 0.41 12.04
CA GLU A 83 1.78 0.03 10.65
C GLU A 83 1.53 -1.46 10.31
N LYS A 84 1.38 -2.35 11.31
CA LYS A 84 1.24 -3.82 11.14
C LYS A 84 -0.11 -4.39 11.60
N ASN A 85 -1.05 -3.55 12.03
CA ASN A 85 -2.34 -3.97 12.58
C ASN A 85 -3.24 -4.67 11.54
#